data_AF-A0A6N2NKF2-F1
#
_entry.id   AF-A0A6N2NKF2-F1
#
_cell.length_a   1.000
_cell.length_b   1.000
_cell.length_c   1.000
_cell.angle_alpha   90.00
_cell.angle_beta   90.00
_cell.angle_gamma   90.00
#
_symmetry.space_group_name_H-M   'P 1'
#
loop_
_entity.id
_entity.type
_entity.pdbx_description
1 polymer ?
#
loop_
_entity_poly.entity_id
_entity_poly.type
_entity_poly.pdbx_seq_one_letter_code
_entity_poly.pdbx_strand_id
1 'polypeptide(L)'
;MGLFRDKGVVYKPAENVNLGPDSDESYLKANVKAPRMAGFLAKIFVWFLESRIFGALLLYILKKNNLIHKLVSNAVVEESPVFVPLHPFEELNEKEVKHINSDLSPSEQVQQAMGCLPLPSEKIVNGLKPSFCRWTIMDYSKAYTSGEITPYKVAERLVAAIRESSSPPLDMAFFINYDAEDILRQAKESTLRYERANVSSRWSDACCIMRLRSCGAIIIGKTNMHELGAGTSGINPHYGATRNPYDPGRITGGSSGSVRMPAALCGVVGFKPTFGRVPHSGVLPLNWTVGMVGVLAGTIEDAFLVYAAINGPVPSHETSAIPPPKVYFPILQATNPVSNITLARSREWFNDCSDDIRTCCSQALYKLYEKYGWKTVDVTIPDIEAMRLAHYLTIGSECTAALSSYLENLDIAESGWDVRVALSVYGAFSGEEYIKAQKLRNRQMKVHRNIFTKADVIVTPTVGVTAYPILNDALQTGELDYINGAALVRFQIAGNFLGLPAVTVPVGYDKKGLPIGLQFIGRPWSEPTLIHIAYAMQRRRDDGVDSGVVAAVAKAKAMVGWVS
;
A
#
# COMPACT_ATOMS: atom_id res chain seq x y z
N MET A 1 -39.84 -3.49 -10.33
CA MET A 1 -39.23 -2.14 -10.41
C MET A 1 -38.58 -1.90 -11.78
N GLY A 2 -39.33 -1.99 -12.88
CA GLY A 2 -38.77 -1.95 -14.25
C GLY A 2 -39.03 -0.66 -15.04
N LEU A 3 -39.74 0.33 -14.49
CA LEU A 3 -40.28 1.45 -15.27
C LEU A 3 -39.37 2.69 -15.39
N PHE A 4 -38.22 2.75 -14.72
CA PHE A 4 -37.26 3.87 -14.84
C PHE A 4 -35.81 3.37 -14.69
N ARG A 5 -35.32 2.56 -15.63
CA ARG A 5 -33.86 2.27 -15.68
C ARG A 5 -33.15 3.48 -16.30
N ASP A 6 -32.44 4.22 -15.47
CA ASP A 6 -31.51 5.27 -15.92
C ASP A 6 -30.51 4.67 -16.93
N LYS A 7 -30.31 5.32 -18.08
CA LYS A 7 -29.38 4.85 -19.12
C LYS A 7 -27.95 4.80 -18.56
N GLY A 8 -27.30 3.65 -18.68
CA GLY A 8 -25.90 3.48 -18.32
C GLY A 8 -24.95 4.03 -19.38
N VAL A 9 -23.67 4.11 -19.03
CA VAL A 9 -22.60 4.53 -19.95
C VAL A 9 -22.32 3.41 -20.97
N VAL A 10 -22.07 3.78 -22.22
CA VAL A 10 -21.55 2.89 -23.25
C VAL A 10 -20.07 3.23 -23.44
N TYR A 11 -19.19 2.33 -23.01
CA TYR A 11 -17.75 2.57 -23.09
C TYR A 11 -17.22 2.20 -24.48
N LYS A 12 -16.57 3.16 -25.17
CA LYS A 12 -15.85 2.92 -26.43
C LYS A 12 -14.76 1.87 -26.20
N PRO A 13 -14.53 0.86 -27.06
CA PRO A 13 -13.46 -0.14 -26.87
C PRO A 13 -12.10 0.49 -26.54
N ALA A 14 -11.32 -0.11 -25.64
CA ALA A 14 -10.07 0.48 -25.14
C ALA A 14 -9.05 0.84 -26.25
N GLU A 15 -9.06 0.13 -27.36
CA GLU A 15 -8.23 0.37 -28.55
C GLU A 15 -8.62 1.62 -29.33
N ASN A 16 -9.88 2.06 -29.21
CA ASN A 16 -10.44 3.21 -29.93
C ASN A 16 -10.39 4.50 -29.10
N VAL A 17 -9.84 4.47 -27.89
CA VAL A 17 -9.77 5.64 -27.00
C VAL A 17 -8.46 6.38 -27.22
N ASN A 18 -8.54 7.69 -27.49
CA ASN A 18 -7.36 8.55 -27.50
C ASN A 18 -6.87 8.78 -26.06
N LEU A 19 -5.65 8.36 -25.76
CA LEU A 19 -5.02 8.53 -24.44
C LEU A 19 -4.01 9.71 -24.41
N GLY A 20 -3.93 10.48 -25.49
CA GLY A 20 -3.09 11.67 -25.58
C GLY A 20 -3.69 12.88 -24.85
N PRO A 21 -2.96 14.01 -24.79
CA PRO A 21 -3.41 15.22 -24.13
C PRO A 21 -4.66 15.84 -24.78
N ASP A 22 -4.89 15.59 -26.07
CA ASP A 22 -6.04 16.08 -26.84
C ASP A 22 -7.22 15.09 -26.85
N SER A 23 -7.30 14.22 -25.83
CA SER A 23 -8.41 13.28 -25.66
C SER A 23 -9.75 13.98 -25.42
N ASP A 24 -10.83 13.40 -25.92
CA ASP A 24 -12.21 13.84 -25.64
C ASP A 24 -12.78 13.22 -24.35
N GLU A 25 -12.02 12.35 -23.69
CA GLU A 25 -12.43 11.69 -22.46
C GLU A 25 -12.32 12.66 -21.26
N SER A 26 -13.42 12.82 -20.51
CA SER A 26 -13.49 13.74 -19.37
C SER A 26 -13.17 13.05 -18.05
N TYR A 27 -12.39 13.70 -17.18
CA TYR A 27 -12.23 13.23 -15.79
C TYR A 27 -13.50 13.45 -14.97
N LEU A 28 -14.14 12.35 -14.58
CA LEU A 28 -15.24 12.39 -13.63
C LEU A 28 -14.70 12.39 -12.19
N LYS A 29 -14.73 13.55 -11.53
CA LYS A 29 -14.37 13.65 -10.12
C LYS A 29 -15.35 12.85 -9.24
N ALA A 30 -14.80 12.02 -8.37
CA ALA A 30 -15.58 11.28 -7.39
C ALA A 30 -16.35 12.25 -6.47
N ASN A 31 -17.68 12.27 -6.58
CA ASN A 31 -18.56 13.06 -5.73
C ASN A 31 -19.26 12.14 -4.73
N VAL A 32 -18.50 11.70 -3.73
CA VAL A 32 -19.02 10.81 -2.69
C VAL A 32 -19.95 11.59 -1.77
N LYS A 33 -21.23 11.27 -1.81
CA LYS A 33 -22.27 11.90 -0.99
C LYS A 33 -22.64 10.97 0.16
N ALA A 34 -21.90 11.07 1.26
CA ALA A 34 -22.23 10.40 2.50
C ALA A 34 -21.81 11.28 3.69
N PRO A 35 -22.67 11.51 4.70
CA PRO A 35 -22.27 12.23 5.89
C PRO A 35 -21.25 11.40 6.69
N ARG A 36 -20.33 12.08 7.39
CA ARG A 36 -19.51 11.40 8.39
C ARG A 36 -20.42 10.87 9.50
N MET A 37 -20.29 9.58 9.83
CA MET A 37 -21.04 8.98 10.94
C MET A 37 -20.07 8.27 11.90
N ALA A 38 -20.26 8.54 13.19
CA ALA A 38 -19.56 7.90 14.30
C ALA A 38 -20.46 7.97 15.56
N GLY A 39 -20.07 7.28 16.63
CA GLY A 39 -20.79 7.25 17.89
C GLY A 39 -22.25 6.81 17.72
N PHE A 40 -23.16 7.53 18.38
CA PHE A 40 -24.59 7.22 18.37
C PHE A 40 -25.22 7.23 16.96
N LEU A 41 -24.77 8.13 16.07
CA LEU A 41 -25.29 8.22 14.70
C LEU A 41 -24.92 6.98 13.88
N ALA A 42 -23.71 6.44 14.06
CA ALA A 42 -23.31 5.20 13.39
C ALA A 42 -24.20 4.02 13.81
N LYS A 43 -24.57 3.93 15.09
CA LYS A 43 -25.45 2.88 15.62
C LYS A 43 -26.85 2.94 15.00
N ILE A 44 -27.44 4.14 14.93
CA ILE A 44 -28.75 4.35 14.28
C ILE A 44 -28.66 3.94 12.81
N PHE A 45 -27.60 4.38 12.11
CA PHE A 45 -27.45 4.08 10.70
C PHE A 45 -27.33 2.58 10.43
N VAL A 46 -26.54 1.85 11.22
CA VAL A 46 -26.44 0.39 11.15
C VAL A 46 -27.79 -0.27 11.38
N TRP A 47 -28.56 0.17 12.39
CA TRP A 47 -29.90 -0.36 12.64
C TRP A 47 -30.85 -0.20 11.44
N PHE A 48 -30.83 0.96 10.78
CA PHE A 48 -31.60 1.16 9.54
C PHE A 48 -31.09 0.29 8.39
N LEU A 49 -29.77 0.15 8.27
CA LEU A 49 -29.13 -0.58 7.18
C LEU A 49 -29.37 -2.09 7.26
N GLU A 50 -29.42 -2.64 8.47
CA GLU A 50 -29.68 -4.07 8.73
C GLU A 50 -31.18 -4.40 8.75
N SER A 51 -32.06 -3.39 8.71
CA SER A 51 -33.49 -3.60 8.57
C SER A 51 -33.82 -4.19 7.20
N ARG A 52 -34.63 -5.25 7.18
CA ARG A 52 -35.00 -5.98 5.95
C ARG A 52 -35.59 -5.08 4.84
N ILE A 53 -36.44 -4.12 5.20
CA ILE A 53 -37.13 -3.24 4.23
C ILE A 53 -36.36 -1.94 4.04
N PHE A 54 -36.07 -1.23 5.15
CA PHE A 54 -35.42 0.07 5.08
C PHE A 54 -33.97 -0.04 4.61
N GLY A 55 -33.26 -1.12 4.97
CA GLY A 55 -31.90 -1.39 4.55
C GLY A 55 -31.79 -1.59 3.04
N ALA A 56 -32.67 -2.40 2.45
CA ALA A 56 -32.70 -2.61 1.01
C ALA A 56 -32.94 -1.30 0.23
N LEU A 57 -33.85 -0.45 0.72
CA LEU A 57 -34.10 0.87 0.13
C LEU A 57 -32.88 1.80 0.29
N LEU A 58 -32.27 1.82 1.47
CA LEU A 58 -31.10 2.65 1.76
C LEU A 58 -29.91 2.25 0.88
N LEU A 59 -29.63 0.94 0.74
CA LEU A 59 -28.59 0.41 -0.13
C LEU A 59 -28.84 0.78 -1.61
N TYR A 60 -30.09 0.71 -2.06
CA TYR A 60 -30.46 1.18 -3.40
C TYR A 60 -30.14 2.67 -3.59
N ILE A 61 -30.50 3.52 -2.61
CA ILE A 61 -30.22 4.96 -2.64
C ILE A 61 -28.70 5.23 -2.64
N LEU A 62 -27.93 4.53 -1.81
CA LEU A 62 -26.48 4.68 -1.73
C LEU A 62 -25.81 4.29 -3.06
N LYS A 63 -26.20 3.17 -3.66
CA LYS A 63 -25.71 2.75 -4.99
C LYS A 63 -26.10 3.75 -6.08
N LYS A 64 -27.31 4.33 -5.99
CA LYS A 64 -27.78 5.34 -6.94
C LYS A 64 -26.98 6.65 -6.82
N ASN A 65 -26.84 7.18 -5.62
CA ASN A 65 -26.16 8.45 -5.35
C ASN A 65 -24.66 8.41 -5.68
N ASN A 66 -24.03 7.23 -5.59
CA ASN A 66 -22.63 7.01 -5.95
C ASN A 66 -22.44 6.49 -7.40
N LEU A 67 -23.47 6.62 -8.25
CA LEU A 67 -23.42 6.32 -9.69
C LEU A 67 -23.08 4.87 -10.08
N ILE A 68 -23.11 3.91 -9.15
CA ILE A 68 -22.84 2.49 -9.43
C ILE A 68 -23.78 1.97 -10.51
N HIS A 69 -25.07 2.31 -10.40
CA HIS A 69 -26.08 1.95 -11.39
C HIS A 69 -25.74 2.43 -12.81
N LYS A 70 -25.16 3.64 -12.95
CA LYS A 70 -24.88 4.26 -14.25
C LYS A 70 -23.54 3.80 -14.83
N LEU A 71 -22.52 3.74 -14.00
CA LEU A 71 -21.14 3.49 -14.42
C LEU A 71 -20.79 2.00 -14.48
N VAL A 72 -21.52 1.15 -13.75
CA VAL A 72 -21.26 -0.30 -13.71
C VAL A 72 -22.53 -1.11 -14.01
N SER A 73 -23.59 -0.99 -13.21
CA SER A 73 -24.72 -1.92 -13.28
C SER A 73 -25.48 -1.86 -14.61
N ASN A 74 -25.70 -0.68 -15.18
CA ASN A 74 -26.38 -0.50 -16.48
C ASN A 74 -25.41 -0.23 -17.63
N ALA A 75 -24.10 -0.27 -17.38
CA ALA A 75 -23.12 0.06 -18.39
C ALA A 75 -22.98 -1.04 -19.45
N VAL A 76 -22.64 -0.63 -20.66
CA VAL A 76 -22.27 -1.51 -21.77
C VAL A 76 -20.77 -1.45 -21.94
N VAL A 77 -20.12 -2.59 -21.71
CA VAL A 77 -18.67 -2.80 -21.87
C VAL A 77 -18.51 -3.92 -22.89
N GLU A 78 -17.74 -3.73 -23.95
CA GLU A 78 -17.56 -4.74 -24.99
C GLU A 78 -16.56 -5.82 -24.57
N GLU A 79 -15.51 -5.45 -23.83
CA GLU A 79 -14.45 -6.36 -23.41
C GLU A 79 -14.98 -7.51 -22.54
N SER A 80 -14.50 -8.73 -22.79
CA SER A 80 -14.79 -9.92 -21.95
C SER A 80 -14.28 -9.74 -20.51
N PRO A 81 -14.88 -10.40 -19.51
CA PRO A 81 -14.43 -10.28 -18.13
C PRO A 81 -13.05 -10.90 -17.89
N VAL A 82 -12.23 -10.25 -17.05
CA VAL A 82 -10.97 -10.81 -16.52
C VAL A 82 -11.07 -10.87 -15.00
N PHE A 83 -11.11 -12.08 -14.44
CA PHE A 83 -11.37 -12.32 -13.01
C PHE A 83 -10.13 -12.24 -12.13
N VAL A 84 -8.93 -12.44 -12.68
CA VAL A 84 -7.68 -12.36 -11.93
C VAL A 84 -6.73 -11.47 -12.71
N PRO A 85 -6.06 -10.48 -12.09
CA PRO A 85 -5.15 -9.58 -12.79
C PRO A 85 -3.78 -10.25 -13.02
N LEU A 86 -3.78 -11.44 -13.61
CA LEU A 86 -2.56 -12.10 -14.05
C LEU A 86 -2.04 -11.44 -15.31
N HIS A 87 -0.79 -11.02 -15.27
CA HIS A 87 -0.09 -10.47 -16.42
C HIS A 87 0.85 -11.52 -17.00
N PRO A 88 0.89 -11.70 -18.33
CA PRO A 88 1.93 -12.52 -18.92
C PRO A 88 3.29 -11.95 -18.53
N PHE A 89 4.27 -12.83 -18.32
CA PHE A 89 5.64 -12.38 -18.14
C PHE A 89 6.19 -11.94 -19.50
N GLU A 90 6.59 -10.68 -19.58
CA GLU A 90 7.28 -10.10 -20.72
C GLU A 90 8.65 -9.64 -20.23
N GLU A 91 9.72 -10.10 -20.87
CA GLU A 91 11.07 -9.68 -20.50
C GLU A 91 11.24 -8.21 -20.87
N LEU A 92 11.30 -7.37 -19.85
CA LEU A 92 11.52 -5.94 -20.01
C LEU A 92 13.02 -5.72 -20.26
N ASN A 93 13.35 -4.85 -21.22
CA ASN A 93 14.73 -4.37 -21.43
C ASN A 93 15.15 -3.38 -20.33
N GLU A 94 14.95 -3.75 -19.06
CA GLU A 94 15.39 -2.98 -17.89
C GLU A 94 16.91 -2.91 -17.88
N LYS A 95 17.43 -1.70 -17.67
CA LYS A 95 18.88 -1.47 -17.53
C LYS A 95 19.26 -1.62 -16.07
N GLU A 96 20.53 -1.97 -15.82
CA GLU A 96 21.09 -2.00 -14.46
C GLU A 96 20.31 -2.94 -13.55
N VAL A 97 19.98 -4.13 -14.08
CA VAL A 97 19.34 -5.20 -13.34
C VAL A 97 20.17 -6.47 -13.41
N LYS A 98 20.00 -7.31 -12.38
CA LYS A 98 20.63 -8.62 -12.26
C LYS A 98 19.55 -9.69 -12.22
N HIS A 99 19.61 -10.66 -13.15
CA HIS A 99 18.72 -11.82 -13.10
C HIS A 99 19.05 -12.70 -11.88
N ILE A 100 18.02 -13.16 -11.19
CA ILE A 100 18.11 -13.98 -9.99
C ILE A 100 17.59 -15.37 -10.30
N ASN A 101 18.40 -16.39 -10.03
CA ASN A 101 18.01 -17.78 -10.23
C ASN A 101 16.86 -18.15 -9.27
N SER A 102 15.83 -18.81 -9.81
CA SER A 102 14.64 -19.24 -9.06
C SER A 102 14.94 -20.25 -7.95
N ASP A 103 16.05 -20.98 -8.07
CA ASP A 103 16.41 -22.05 -7.14
C ASP A 103 17.11 -21.54 -5.87
N LEU A 104 17.45 -20.24 -5.83
CA LEU A 104 18.08 -19.65 -4.67
C LEU A 104 17.13 -19.62 -3.47
N SER A 105 17.65 -20.05 -2.33
CA SER A 105 16.96 -19.91 -1.04
C SER A 105 16.70 -18.43 -0.71
N PRO A 106 15.71 -18.13 0.17
CA PRO A 106 15.44 -16.75 0.57
C PRO A 106 16.68 -16.00 1.09
N SER A 107 17.55 -16.66 1.85
CA SER A 107 18.78 -16.08 2.38
C SER A 107 19.82 -15.78 1.29
N GLU A 108 20.00 -16.69 0.33
CA GLU A 108 20.87 -16.45 -0.84
C GLU A 108 20.35 -15.30 -1.70
N GLN A 109 19.03 -15.18 -1.88
CA GLN A 109 18.42 -14.04 -2.57
C GLN A 109 18.74 -12.73 -1.83
N VAL A 110 18.59 -12.69 -0.50
CA VAL A 110 18.97 -11.52 0.30
C VAL A 110 20.45 -11.17 0.13
N GLN A 111 21.35 -12.17 0.11
CA GLN A 111 22.78 -11.93 -0.16
C GLN A 111 23.02 -11.33 -1.55
N GLN A 112 22.34 -11.83 -2.59
CA GLN A 112 22.40 -11.24 -3.92
C GLN A 112 21.90 -9.79 -3.92
N ALA A 113 20.82 -9.50 -3.20
CA ALA A 113 20.27 -8.15 -3.06
C ALA A 113 21.21 -7.20 -2.31
N MET A 114 21.86 -7.65 -1.24
CA MET A 114 22.89 -6.90 -0.52
C MET A 114 24.04 -6.51 -1.46
N GLY A 115 24.46 -7.44 -2.33
CA GLY A 115 25.47 -7.18 -3.36
C GLY A 115 25.02 -6.21 -4.46
N CYS A 116 23.75 -5.81 -4.49
CA CYS A 116 23.22 -4.80 -5.41
C CYS A 116 23.00 -3.43 -4.74
N LEU A 117 23.12 -3.33 -3.41
CA LEU A 117 23.01 -2.07 -2.67
C LEU A 117 24.24 -1.18 -2.91
N PRO A 118 24.11 0.16 -2.86
CA PRO A 118 25.26 1.06 -2.96
C PRO A 118 26.34 0.69 -1.92
N LEU A 119 27.62 0.89 -2.29
CA LEU A 119 28.69 0.82 -1.30
C LEU A 119 28.39 1.83 -0.18
N PRO A 120 28.75 1.54 1.08
CA PRO A 120 28.56 2.48 2.18
C PRO A 120 29.34 3.76 1.87
N SER A 121 28.69 4.78 1.31
CA SER A 121 29.26 6.11 1.28
C SER A 121 29.38 6.55 2.73
N GLU A 122 30.56 6.98 3.14
CA GLU A 122 30.71 7.79 4.35
C GLU A 122 29.59 8.83 4.34
N LYS A 123 28.76 8.87 5.40
CA LYS A 123 27.62 9.78 5.58
C LYS A 123 28.10 11.24 5.71
N ILE A 124 28.95 11.71 4.81
CA ILE A 124 29.51 13.05 4.74
C ILE A 124 28.97 13.67 3.45
N VAL A 125 27.74 14.18 3.53
CA VAL A 125 27.25 15.16 2.57
C VAL A 125 27.74 16.52 3.07
N ASN A 126 28.66 17.16 2.34
CA ASN A 126 29.07 18.58 2.52
C ASN A 126 29.37 19.04 3.97
N GLY A 127 30.00 18.21 4.81
CA GLY A 127 30.38 18.61 6.18
C GLY A 127 29.21 18.89 7.13
N LEU A 128 27.96 18.69 6.70
CA LEU A 128 26.76 18.84 7.51
C LEU A 128 26.12 17.48 7.73
N LYS A 129 26.29 16.92 8.93
CA LYS A 129 25.54 15.73 9.34
C LYS A 129 24.04 16.06 9.27
N PRO A 130 23.21 15.22 8.61
CA PRO A 130 21.76 15.33 8.74
C PRO A 130 21.37 15.29 10.23
N SER A 131 20.40 16.11 10.65
CA SER A 131 19.95 16.12 12.05
C SER A 131 19.25 14.82 12.48
N PHE A 132 18.82 14.00 11.52
CA PHE A 132 18.30 12.65 11.73
C PHE A 132 18.38 11.80 10.46
N CYS A 133 18.81 10.54 10.63
CA CYS A 133 18.65 9.47 9.65
C CYS A 133 18.03 8.26 10.34
N ARG A 134 17.21 7.48 9.61
CA ARG A 134 16.72 6.19 10.12
C ARG A 134 17.86 5.16 10.09
N TRP A 135 17.87 4.26 11.08
CA TRP A 135 18.72 3.06 11.03
C TRP A 135 18.21 2.12 9.93
N THR A 136 19.14 1.61 9.12
CA THR A 136 18.85 0.63 8.06
C THR A 136 19.13 -0.79 8.54
N ILE A 137 18.61 -1.80 7.82
CA ILE A 137 18.96 -3.22 8.03
C ILE A 137 20.47 -3.41 7.94
N MET A 138 21.15 -2.71 7.02
CA MET A 138 22.60 -2.78 6.87
C MET A 138 23.36 -2.14 8.03
N ASP A 139 22.82 -1.09 8.64
CA ASP A 139 23.41 -0.50 9.85
C ASP A 139 23.33 -1.49 11.03
N TYR A 140 22.17 -2.13 11.24
CA TYR A 140 22.02 -3.19 12.26
C TYR A 140 22.94 -4.39 11.98
N SER A 141 22.99 -4.86 10.73
CA SER A 141 23.86 -5.98 10.34
C SER A 141 25.33 -5.68 10.63
N LYS A 142 25.82 -4.47 10.31
CA LYS A 142 27.19 -4.05 10.62
C LYS A 142 27.45 -4.02 12.12
N ALA A 143 26.53 -3.44 12.90
CA ALA A 143 26.67 -3.34 14.35
C ALA A 143 26.63 -4.72 15.05
N TYR A 144 25.89 -5.67 14.50
CA TYR A 144 25.90 -7.07 14.97
C TYR A 144 27.20 -7.78 14.63
N THR A 145 27.69 -7.64 13.39
CA THR A 145 28.94 -8.29 12.95
C THR A 145 30.19 -7.69 13.60
N SER A 146 30.20 -6.39 13.92
CA SER A 146 31.30 -5.75 14.65
C SER A 146 31.31 -6.08 16.15
N GLY A 147 30.23 -6.66 16.69
CA GLY A 147 30.06 -6.91 18.11
C GLY A 147 29.72 -5.66 18.94
N GLU A 148 29.44 -4.51 18.30
CA GLU A 148 29.05 -3.26 18.97
C GLU A 148 27.74 -3.45 19.78
N ILE A 149 26.79 -4.19 19.21
CA ILE A 149 25.52 -4.52 19.84
C ILE A 149 25.08 -5.92 19.41
N THR A 150 24.22 -6.57 20.20
CA THR A 150 23.66 -7.87 19.84
C THR A 150 22.18 -7.76 19.46
N PRO A 151 21.64 -8.68 18.64
CA PRO A 151 20.21 -8.76 18.39
C PRO A 151 19.38 -8.83 19.68
N TYR A 152 19.88 -9.53 20.71
CA TYR A 152 19.22 -9.62 22.02
C TYR A 152 19.08 -8.25 22.70
N LYS A 153 20.15 -7.44 22.76
CA LYS A 153 20.10 -6.09 23.35
C LYS A 153 19.13 -5.17 22.59
N VAL A 154 19.10 -5.27 21.26
CA VAL A 154 18.14 -4.53 20.43
C VAL A 154 16.70 -4.98 20.73
N ALA A 155 16.46 -6.28 20.83
CA ALA A 155 15.15 -6.83 21.15
C ALA A 155 14.67 -6.43 22.56
N GLU A 156 15.56 -6.39 23.55
CA GLU A 156 15.26 -5.91 24.90
C GLU A 156 14.79 -4.45 24.89
N ARG A 157 15.55 -3.56 24.21
CA ARG A 157 15.15 -2.15 24.06
C ARG A 157 13.84 -2.01 23.29
N LEU A 158 13.61 -2.83 22.26
CA LEU A 158 12.37 -2.84 21.49
C LEU A 158 11.17 -3.25 22.35
N VAL A 159 11.29 -4.30 23.17
CA VAL A 159 10.21 -4.71 24.08
C VAL A 159 9.89 -3.60 25.08
N ALA A 160 10.90 -2.90 25.60
CA ALA A 160 10.70 -1.72 26.43
C ALA A 160 9.96 -0.60 25.66
N ALA A 161 10.36 -0.31 24.41
CA ALA A 161 9.72 0.70 23.57
C ALA A 161 8.25 0.36 23.26
N ILE A 162 7.93 -0.92 23.03
CA ILE A 162 6.55 -1.38 22.81
C ILE A 162 5.71 -1.08 24.06
N ARG A 163 6.22 -1.41 25.26
CA ARG A 163 5.54 -1.14 26.54
C ARG A 163 5.34 0.36 26.78
N GLU A 164 6.38 1.17 26.57
CA GLU A 164 6.34 2.63 26.67
C GLU A 164 5.28 3.21 25.73
N SER A 165 5.27 2.80 24.46
CA SER A 165 4.34 3.31 23.45
C SER A 165 2.87 2.88 23.66
N SER A 166 2.65 1.77 24.37
CA SER A 166 1.31 1.23 24.64
C SER A 166 0.70 1.76 25.93
N SER A 167 1.44 2.57 26.69
CA SER A 167 1.02 3.12 27.97
C SER A 167 0.70 4.62 27.86
N PRO A 168 -0.14 5.17 28.74
CA PRO A 168 -0.33 6.61 28.84
C PRO A 168 1.02 7.33 29.10
N PRO A 169 1.25 8.50 28.51
CA PRO A 169 0.30 9.31 27.73
C PRO A 169 0.31 9.01 26.21
N LEU A 170 1.02 7.98 25.74
CA LEU A 170 1.23 7.73 24.31
C LEU A 170 0.08 6.97 23.65
N ASP A 171 -0.35 5.85 24.24
CA ASP A 171 -1.48 5.03 23.79
C ASP A 171 -1.51 4.77 22.26
N MET A 172 -0.35 4.39 21.70
CA MET A 172 -0.13 4.35 20.25
C MET A 172 -0.82 3.18 19.53
N ALA A 173 -1.22 2.13 20.27
CA ALA A 173 -1.94 0.95 19.76
C ALA A 173 -1.29 0.32 18.51
N PHE A 174 0.03 0.10 18.53
CA PHE A 174 0.78 -0.46 17.40
C PHE A 174 0.55 -1.96 17.19
N PHE A 175 0.40 -2.73 18.26
CA PHE A 175 0.29 -4.20 18.23
C PHE A 175 -0.98 -4.67 18.90
N ILE A 176 -1.65 -5.66 18.30
CA ILE A 176 -2.81 -6.35 18.89
C ILE A 176 -2.39 -7.65 19.59
N ASN A 177 -1.22 -8.19 19.22
CA ASN A 177 -0.65 -9.38 19.81
C ASN A 177 0.87 -9.37 19.62
N TYR A 178 1.61 -9.53 20.70
CA TYR A 178 3.05 -9.78 20.69
C TYR A 178 3.41 -10.60 21.93
N ASP A 179 4.50 -11.36 21.84
CA ASP A 179 5.02 -12.16 22.95
C ASP A 179 6.46 -11.74 23.21
N ALA A 180 6.70 -11.07 24.34
CA ALA A 180 8.02 -10.58 24.71
C ALA A 180 9.02 -11.72 24.93
N GLU A 181 8.58 -12.85 25.48
CA GLU A 181 9.45 -14.01 25.69
C GLU A 181 9.82 -14.64 24.36
N ASP A 182 8.86 -14.76 23.42
CA ASP A 182 9.12 -15.27 22.08
C ASP A 182 10.07 -14.36 21.29
N ILE A 183 9.88 -13.03 21.36
CA ILE A 183 10.79 -12.04 20.74
C ILE A 183 12.21 -12.22 21.28
N LEU A 184 12.37 -12.28 22.60
CA LEU A 184 13.68 -12.43 23.24
C LEU A 184 14.31 -13.80 22.95
N ARG A 185 13.50 -14.86 22.89
CA ARG A 185 13.95 -16.20 22.50
C ARG A 185 14.49 -16.21 21.07
N GLN A 186 13.74 -15.67 20.11
CA GLN A 186 14.17 -15.52 18.71
C GLN A 186 15.47 -14.69 18.62
N ALA A 187 15.57 -13.61 19.40
CA ALA A 187 16.75 -12.74 19.44
C ALA A 187 17.98 -13.41 20.09
N LYS A 188 17.77 -14.24 21.12
CA LYS A 188 18.82 -15.06 21.74
C LYS A 188 19.33 -16.10 20.77
N GLU A 189 18.44 -16.83 20.09
CA GLU A 189 18.81 -17.75 19.01
C GLU A 189 19.57 -17.01 17.90
N SER A 190 19.15 -15.78 17.54
CA SER A 190 19.88 -14.97 16.56
C SER A 190 21.26 -14.54 17.05
N THR A 191 21.41 -14.19 18.32
CA THR A 191 22.70 -13.83 18.93
C THR A 191 23.64 -15.03 18.87
N LEU A 192 23.16 -16.20 19.29
CA LEU A 192 23.90 -17.46 19.20
C LEU A 192 24.26 -17.82 17.75
N ARG A 193 23.45 -17.45 16.75
CA ARG A 193 23.77 -17.66 15.32
C ARG A 193 24.92 -16.81 14.82
N TYR A 194 24.97 -15.54 15.23
CA TYR A 194 26.13 -14.68 14.95
C TYR A 194 27.40 -15.24 15.61
N GLU A 195 27.26 -16.00 16.70
CA GLU A 195 28.36 -16.71 17.35
C GLU A 195 28.65 -18.11 16.75
N ARG A 196 27.63 -18.80 16.21
CA ARG A 196 27.65 -20.20 15.73
C ARG A 196 26.61 -20.39 14.61
N ALA A 197 27.02 -20.28 13.36
CA ALA A 197 26.11 -20.27 12.20
C ALA A 197 25.24 -21.55 12.07
N ASN A 198 23.92 -21.48 12.37
CA ASN A 198 22.90 -22.46 11.91
C ASN A 198 21.44 -22.00 12.13
N VAL A 199 20.51 -22.36 11.24
CA VAL A 199 19.07 -21.93 11.29
C VAL A 199 18.14 -23.16 11.36
N SER A 200 17.00 -23.02 12.05
CA SER A 200 15.89 -23.99 12.08
C SER A 200 14.53 -23.28 11.96
N SER A 201 13.57 -23.87 11.25
CA SER A 201 12.21 -23.33 11.00
C SER A 201 11.12 -24.31 11.44
N ARG A 202 9.98 -23.80 11.95
CA ARG A 202 8.76 -24.57 12.28
C ARG A 202 7.64 -24.34 11.26
N TRP A 203 6.70 -25.28 11.17
CA TRP A 203 5.65 -25.38 10.15
C TRP A 203 4.30 -24.87 10.69
N SER A 204 3.80 -23.75 10.15
CA SER A 204 2.41 -23.20 10.19
C SER A 204 2.33 -21.71 9.81
N ASP A 205 3.46 -21.07 9.50
CA ASP A 205 3.52 -19.65 9.12
C ASP A 205 2.98 -19.38 7.69
N ALA A 206 2.48 -18.15 7.50
CA ALA A 206 2.28 -17.60 6.15
C ALA A 206 3.60 -17.61 5.37
N CYS A 207 3.54 -17.82 4.05
CA CYS A 207 4.73 -18.04 3.22
C CYS A 207 5.75 -16.90 3.35
N CYS A 208 5.31 -15.64 3.34
CA CYS A 208 6.19 -14.49 3.53
C CYS A 208 6.88 -14.47 4.90
N ILE A 209 6.19 -14.89 5.97
CA ILE A 209 6.74 -14.97 7.33
C ILE A 209 7.74 -16.12 7.44
N MET A 210 7.41 -17.30 6.90
CA MET A 210 8.31 -18.45 6.83
C MET A 210 9.62 -18.07 6.12
N ARG A 211 9.53 -17.37 4.99
CA ARG A 211 10.70 -16.91 4.24
C ARG A 211 11.53 -15.92 5.05
N LEU A 212 10.91 -14.94 5.71
CA LEU A 212 11.61 -14.01 6.59
C LEU A 212 12.33 -14.72 7.75
N ARG A 213 11.67 -15.68 8.41
CA ARG A 213 12.29 -16.50 9.46
C ARG A 213 13.47 -17.31 8.94
N SER A 214 13.38 -17.85 7.73
CA SER A 214 14.49 -18.60 7.11
C SER A 214 15.73 -17.72 6.86
N CYS A 215 15.53 -16.41 6.68
CA CYS A 215 16.61 -15.41 6.62
C CYS A 215 17.12 -14.97 7.99
N GLY A 216 16.58 -15.52 9.09
CA GLY A 216 16.96 -15.16 10.45
C GLY A 216 16.28 -13.91 11.02
N ALA A 217 15.23 -13.39 10.35
CA ALA A 217 14.47 -12.24 10.85
C ALA A 217 13.72 -12.59 12.15
N ILE A 218 13.65 -11.62 13.06
CA ILE A 218 12.89 -11.72 14.31
C ILE A 218 11.48 -11.19 14.06
N ILE A 219 10.47 -12.05 14.24
CA ILE A 219 9.07 -11.69 14.04
C ILE A 219 8.54 -11.10 15.36
N ILE A 220 8.22 -9.81 15.33
CA ILE A 220 7.86 -9.04 16.54
C ILE A 220 6.44 -9.35 17.02
N GLY A 221 5.46 -9.35 16.12
CA GLY A 221 4.07 -9.54 16.52
C GLY A 221 3.09 -9.27 15.39
N LYS A 222 1.81 -9.20 15.75
CA LYS A 222 0.70 -8.83 14.87
C LYS A 222 0.38 -7.35 15.11
N THR A 223 0.59 -6.55 14.08
CA THR A 223 0.27 -5.12 14.11
C THR A 223 -1.24 -4.91 14.12
N ASN A 224 -1.67 -3.78 14.68
CA ASN A 224 -3.05 -3.35 14.59
C ASN A 224 -3.41 -2.98 13.14
N MET A 225 -4.69 -3.10 12.81
CA MET A 225 -5.24 -2.79 11.50
C MET A 225 -6.73 -2.45 11.64
N HIS A 226 -7.26 -1.68 10.69
CA HIS A 226 -8.71 -1.53 10.57
C HIS A 226 -9.34 -2.92 10.39
N GLU A 227 -10.38 -3.21 11.16
CA GLU A 227 -11.00 -4.53 11.25
C GLU A 227 -11.34 -5.07 9.84
N LEU A 228 -10.94 -6.33 9.58
CA LEU A 228 -11.12 -7.07 8.32
C LEU A 228 -10.59 -6.39 7.04
N GLY A 229 -9.77 -5.34 7.14
CA GLY A 229 -9.36 -4.61 5.94
C GLY A 229 -10.36 -3.52 5.50
N ALA A 230 -11.46 -3.36 6.23
CA ALA A 230 -12.67 -2.68 5.78
C ALA A 230 -12.74 -1.19 6.20
N GLY A 231 -11.66 -0.45 5.98
CA GLY A 231 -11.65 0.99 6.20
C GLY A 231 -10.39 1.67 5.67
N THR A 232 -10.25 2.98 5.90
CA THR A 232 -9.11 3.78 5.38
C THR A 232 -8.35 4.58 6.45
N SER A 233 -8.85 4.66 7.68
CA SER A 233 -8.27 5.45 8.76
C SER A 233 -7.25 4.70 9.64
N GLY A 234 -7.34 3.37 9.74
CA GLY A 234 -6.62 2.59 10.76
C GLY A 234 -7.21 2.68 12.18
N ILE A 235 -8.38 3.31 12.36
CA ILE A 235 -9.12 3.26 13.63
C ILE A 235 -9.68 1.85 13.82
N ASN A 236 -9.45 1.27 15.00
CA ASN A 236 -9.99 -0.03 15.38
C ASN A 236 -10.66 0.09 16.75
N PRO A 237 -11.99 -0.10 16.86
CA PRO A 237 -12.71 0.04 18.13
C PRO A 237 -12.37 -1.03 19.17
N HIS A 238 -11.89 -2.19 18.72
CA HIS A 238 -11.59 -3.34 19.59
C HIS A 238 -10.22 -3.24 20.23
N TYR A 239 -9.23 -2.74 19.48
CA TYR A 239 -7.84 -2.67 19.91
C TYR A 239 -7.30 -1.24 20.09
N GLY A 240 -8.14 -0.23 19.89
CA GLY A 240 -7.77 1.18 19.90
C GLY A 240 -7.29 1.69 18.54
N ALA A 241 -7.36 3.01 18.35
CA ALA A 241 -6.90 3.67 17.14
C ALA A 241 -5.38 3.80 17.13
N THR A 242 -4.71 3.21 16.13
CA THR A 242 -3.27 3.42 15.96
C THR A 242 -2.97 4.89 15.64
N ARG A 243 -2.00 5.45 16.36
CA ARG A 243 -1.70 6.89 16.36
C ARG A 243 -0.53 7.22 15.42
N ASN A 244 -0.64 8.32 14.67
CA ASN A 244 0.41 8.73 13.75
C ASN A 244 1.66 9.25 14.50
N PRO A 245 2.88 8.73 14.23
CA PRO A 245 4.09 9.18 14.91
C PRO A 245 4.48 10.65 14.69
N TYR A 246 3.96 11.29 13.64
CA TYR A 246 4.17 12.73 13.38
C TYR A 246 3.23 13.63 14.20
N ASP A 247 2.07 13.10 14.60
CA ASP A 247 1.06 13.77 15.42
C ASP A 247 0.08 12.71 15.96
N PRO A 248 0.20 12.30 17.24
CA PRO A 248 -0.66 11.26 17.81
C PRO A 248 -2.15 11.59 17.75
N GLY A 249 -2.54 12.86 17.60
CA GLY A 249 -3.94 13.24 17.40
C GLY A 249 -4.52 12.84 16.03
N ARG A 250 -3.76 12.18 15.16
CA ARG A 250 -4.13 11.92 13.75
C ARG A 250 -4.02 10.45 13.37
N ILE A 251 -4.75 10.11 12.31
CA ILE A 251 -4.78 8.77 11.74
C ILE A 251 -3.43 8.35 11.13
N THR A 252 -3.11 7.06 11.21
CA THR A 252 -2.02 6.45 10.44
C THR A 252 -2.41 6.10 9.01
N GLY A 253 -3.72 5.94 8.76
CA GLY A 253 -4.25 5.35 7.55
C GLY A 253 -4.20 3.83 7.58
N GLY A 254 -5.12 3.22 6.85
CA GLY A 254 -5.25 1.76 6.75
C GLY A 254 -6.72 1.38 6.66
N SER A 255 -7.11 0.32 5.96
CA SER A 255 -6.37 -0.77 5.33
C SER A 255 -6.75 -0.95 3.85
N SER A 256 -7.72 -0.22 3.33
CA SER A 256 -8.02 -0.16 1.89
C SER A 256 -6.96 0.67 1.17
N GLY A 257 -6.11 0.05 0.35
CA GLY A 257 -4.89 0.69 -0.14
C GLY A 257 -3.68 0.48 0.79
N SER A 258 -3.75 -0.58 1.60
CA SER A 258 -2.69 -1.04 2.52
C SER A 258 -1.30 -1.03 1.86
N VAL A 259 -0.29 -0.77 2.69
CA VAL A 259 1.11 -0.47 2.32
C VAL A 259 1.30 0.97 1.83
N ARG A 260 0.63 1.39 0.76
CA ARG A 260 0.94 2.68 0.11
C ARG A 260 0.37 3.89 0.84
N MET A 261 -0.90 3.83 1.24
CA MET A 261 -1.54 4.88 2.02
C MET A 261 -0.83 5.16 3.36
N PRO A 262 -0.65 4.18 4.26
CA PRO A 262 0.04 4.43 5.52
C PRO A 262 1.49 4.86 5.32
N ALA A 263 2.17 4.41 4.25
CA ALA A 263 3.50 4.91 3.91
C ALA A 263 3.52 6.43 3.68
N ALA A 264 2.56 6.94 2.91
CA ALA A 264 2.44 8.36 2.64
C ALA A 264 2.07 9.17 3.89
N LEU A 265 1.16 8.67 4.73
CA LEU A 265 0.69 9.38 5.92
C LEU A 265 1.69 9.33 7.08
N CYS A 266 2.53 8.29 7.15
CA CYS A 266 3.52 8.08 8.20
C CYS A 266 4.96 8.31 7.74
N GLY A 267 5.18 8.89 6.56
CA GLY A 267 6.51 9.31 6.10
C GLY A 267 7.53 8.18 5.99
N VAL A 268 7.12 7.05 5.42
CA VAL A 268 7.97 5.87 5.15
C VAL A 268 7.78 5.38 3.71
N VAL A 269 8.60 4.42 3.29
CA VAL A 269 8.47 3.79 1.97
C VAL A 269 7.41 2.70 2.01
N GLY A 270 6.56 2.66 0.99
CA GLY A 270 5.58 1.60 0.78
C GLY A 270 5.77 0.95 -0.57
N PHE A 271 6.23 -0.31 -0.60
CA PHE A 271 6.50 -1.06 -1.82
C PHE A 271 5.48 -2.18 -2.00
N LYS A 272 4.71 -2.13 -3.10
CA LYS A 272 3.68 -3.11 -3.44
C LYS A 272 4.07 -3.80 -4.75
N PRO A 273 4.60 -5.04 -4.72
CA PRO A 273 4.93 -5.80 -5.92
C PRO A 273 3.74 -6.08 -6.83
N THR A 274 4.03 -6.63 -8.02
CA THR A 274 3.03 -7.10 -8.99
C THR A 274 2.19 -8.21 -8.36
N PHE A 275 0.91 -8.27 -8.72
CA PHE A 275 0.05 -9.39 -8.30
C PHE A 275 0.68 -10.73 -8.70
N GLY A 276 0.74 -11.66 -7.75
CA GLY A 276 1.36 -12.97 -7.95
C GLY A 276 2.88 -13.01 -7.73
N ARG A 277 3.57 -11.87 -7.53
CA ARG A 277 5.02 -11.85 -7.25
C ARG A 277 5.39 -12.42 -5.88
N VAL A 278 4.56 -12.15 -4.88
CA VAL A 278 4.69 -12.66 -3.51
C VAL A 278 3.55 -13.65 -3.27
N PRO A 279 3.84 -14.86 -2.77
CA PRO A 279 2.78 -15.81 -2.48
C PRO A 279 1.81 -15.37 -1.38
N HIS A 280 0.54 -15.76 -1.56
CA HIS A 280 -0.55 -15.47 -0.60
C HIS A 280 -0.82 -16.61 0.39
N SER A 281 -0.11 -17.74 0.29
CA SER A 281 -0.33 -18.87 1.18
C SER A 281 -0.17 -18.47 2.66
N GLY A 282 -1.18 -18.77 3.47
CA GLY A 282 -1.30 -18.40 4.88
C GLY A 282 -1.63 -16.92 5.16
N VAL A 283 -1.88 -16.10 4.13
CA VAL A 283 -2.52 -14.78 4.29
C VAL A 283 -4.03 -14.98 4.34
N LEU A 284 -4.72 -14.22 5.18
CA LEU A 284 -6.18 -14.31 5.32
C LEU A 284 -6.84 -14.08 3.93
N PRO A 285 -7.63 -15.04 3.41
CA PRO A 285 -8.07 -15.07 2.02
C PRO A 285 -9.30 -14.18 1.79
N LEU A 286 -9.27 -12.92 2.22
CA LEU A 286 -10.42 -12.01 2.12
C LEU A 286 -10.61 -11.44 0.71
N ASN A 287 -9.52 -11.24 -0.04
CA ASN A 287 -9.53 -10.46 -1.28
C ASN A 287 -8.62 -11.10 -2.33
N TRP A 288 -9.01 -12.27 -2.86
CA TRP A 288 -8.15 -13.11 -3.70
C TRP A 288 -7.55 -12.43 -4.92
N THR A 289 -8.24 -11.46 -5.52
CA THR A 289 -7.84 -10.90 -6.83
C THR A 289 -7.30 -9.49 -6.74
N VAL A 290 -7.36 -8.86 -5.55
CA VAL A 290 -6.93 -7.48 -5.33
C VAL A 290 -6.09 -7.28 -4.07
N GLY A 291 -6.10 -8.25 -3.16
CA GLY A 291 -5.21 -8.32 -1.99
C GLY A 291 -3.81 -8.69 -2.40
N MET A 292 -2.81 -8.00 -1.83
CA MET A 292 -1.39 -8.20 -2.13
C MET A 292 -0.56 -8.01 -0.88
N VAL A 293 0.46 -8.85 -0.71
CA VAL A 293 1.51 -8.63 0.29
C VAL A 293 2.49 -7.57 -0.25
N GLY A 294 2.79 -6.57 0.56
CA GLY A 294 3.81 -5.56 0.26
C GLY A 294 4.62 -5.21 1.50
N VAL A 295 5.53 -4.26 1.34
CA VAL A 295 6.56 -3.92 2.34
C VAL A 295 6.42 -2.46 2.75
N LEU A 296 6.38 -2.23 4.06
CA LEU A 296 6.58 -0.91 4.67
C LEU A 296 7.99 -0.88 5.26
N ALA A 297 8.80 0.12 4.92
CA ALA A 297 10.14 0.25 5.47
C ALA A 297 10.59 1.71 5.58
N GLY A 298 11.57 1.96 6.46
CA GLY A 298 12.12 3.31 6.65
C GLY A 298 12.85 3.85 5.42
N THR A 299 13.43 2.96 4.61
CA THR A 299 14.17 3.25 3.38
C THR A 299 13.77 2.29 2.27
N ILE A 300 14.07 2.65 1.02
CA ILE A 300 13.81 1.75 -0.12
C ILE A 300 14.77 0.56 -0.15
N GLU A 301 15.99 0.72 0.34
CA GLU A 301 16.99 -0.34 0.47
C GLU A 301 16.48 -1.44 1.41
N ASP A 302 15.92 -1.05 2.55
CA ASP A 302 15.31 -1.99 3.50
C ASP A 302 14.09 -2.67 2.86
N ALA A 303 13.25 -1.91 2.15
CA ALA A 303 12.10 -2.49 1.44
C ALA A 303 12.55 -3.51 0.38
N PHE A 304 13.65 -3.24 -0.32
CA PHE A 304 14.24 -4.11 -1.33
C PHE A 304 14.81 -5.39 -0.71
N LEU A 305 15.55 -5.31 0.41
CA LEU A 305 16.06 -6.50 1.10
C LEU A 305 14.93 -7.40 1.61
N VAL A 306 13.86 -6.81 2.16
CA VAL A 306 12.67 -7.57 2.59
C VAL A 306 11.96 -8.17 1.38
N TYR A 307 11.81 -7.43 0.29
CA TYR A 307 11.27 -7.97 -0.98
C TYR A 307 12.10 -9.15 -1.49
N ALA A 308 13.43 -9.06 -1.47
CA ALA A 308 14.34 -10.13 -1.85
C ALA A 308 14.11 -11.39 -1.00
N ALA A 309 13.80 -11.25 0.28
CA ALA A 309 13.45 -12.38 1.14
C ALA A 309 12.09 -13.01 0.79
N ILE A 310 11.04 -12.20 0.57
CA ILE A 310 9.66 -12.70 0.49
C ILE A 310 9.16 -13.03 -0.91
N ASN A 311 9.82 -12.54 -1.96
CA ASN A 311 9.44 -12.85 -3.35
C ASN A 311 9.76 -14.31 -3.72
N GLY A 312 9.17 -14.82 -4.80
CA GLY A 312 9.51 -16.12 -5.37
C GLY A 312 8.40 -17.17 -5.19
N PRO A 313 8.56 -18.36 -5.79
CA PRO A 313 7.52 -19.38 -5.80
C PRO A 313 7.23 -19.93 -4.39
N VAL A 314 6.01 -20.44 -4.21
CA VAL A 314 5.67 -21.27 -3.05
C VAL A 314 6.44 -22.58 -3.16
N PRO A 315 7.01 -23.12 -2.08
CA PRO A 315 7.40 -24.52 -2.04
C PRO A 315 6.12 -25.37 -2.01
N SER A 316 5.55 -25.67 -3.18
CA SER A 316 4.41 -26.59 -3.32
C SER A 316 4.77 -27.72 -4.26
N HIS A 317 4.35 -28.95 -3.91
CA HIS A 317 4.50 -30.17 -4.71
C HIS A 317 3.67 -30.17 -6.01
N GLU A 318 2.82 -29.16 -6.23
CA GLU A 318 2.04 -29.01 -7.45
C GLU A 318 2.84 -28.27 -8.52
N THR A 319 3.23 -29.01 -9.54
CA THR A 319 3.83 -28.47 -10.76
C THR A 319 2.77 -27.65 -11.52
N SER A 320 2.82 -26.33 -11.39
CA SER A 320 2.10 -25.46 -12.31
C SER A 320 2.69 -25.64 -13.72
N ALA A 321 1.83 -25.80 -14.72
CA ALA A 321 2.25 -25.92 -16.13
C ALA A 321 2.91 -24.64 -16.68
N ILE A 322 2.78 -23.51 -15.97
CA ILE A 322 3.37 -22.22 -16.36
C ILE A 322 4.55 -21.92 -15.43
N PRO A 323 5.77 -21.71 -15.98
CA PRO A 323 6.93 -21.36 -15.16
C PRO A 323 6.71 -20.01 -14.47
N PRO A 324 7.20 -19.83 -13.23
CA PRO A 324 7.05 -18.57 -12.52
C PRO A 324 7.75 -17.42 -13.28
N PRO A 325 7.22 -16.18 -13.21
CA PRO A 325 7.88 -15.01 -13.80
C PRO A 325 9.31 -14.87 -13.28
N LYS A 326 10.28 -14.61 -14.18
CA LYS A 326 11.67 -14.37 -13.80
C LYS A 326 11.76 -13.22 -12.79
N VAL A 327 12.79 -13.26 -11.95
CA VAL A 327 13.07 -12.24 -10.93
C VAL A 327 14.35 -11.51 -11.32
N TYR A 328 14.30 -10.19 -11.26
CA TYR A 328 15.44 -9.33 -11.46
C TYR A 328 15.59 -8.41 -10.26
N PHE A 329 16.82 -8.13 -9.87
CA PHE A 329 17.15 -7.18 -8.81
C PHE A 329 17.79 -5.92 -9.41
N PRO A 330 17.46 -4.72 -8.91
CA PRO A 330 18.07 -3.48 -9.35
C PRO A 330 19.51 -3.37 -8.81
N ILE A 331 20.45 -2.98 -9.65
CA ILE A 331 21.84 -2.69 -9.27
C ILE A 331 21.94 -1.22 -8.91
N LEU A 332 21.81 -0.89 -7.62
CA LEU A 332 21.83 0.49 -7.10
C LEU A 332 23.26 1.08 -6.97
N GLN A 333 24.29 0.28 -7.26
CA GLN A 333 25.71 0.66 -7.23
C GLN A 333 26.17 1.46 -8.45
N ALA A 334 25.35 1.57 -9.49
CA ALA A 334 25.77 2.17 -10.74
C ALA A 334 26.20 3.63 -10.53
N THR A 335 27.42 3.94 -10.98
CA THR A 335 28.01 5.30 -10.97
C THR A 335 27.28 6.25 -11.92
N ASN A 336 26.44 5.73 -12.81
CA ASN A 336 25.65 6.50 -13.73
C ASN A 336 24.22 6.67 -13.21
N PRO A 337 23.60 7.86 -13.40
CA PRO A 337 22.22 8.08 -13.01
C PRO A 337 21.31 7.09 -13.74
N VAL A 338 20.39 6.51 -12.97
CA VAL A 338 19.27 5.67 -13.40
C VAL A 338 18.77 6.08 -14.79
N SER A 339 18.52 5.08 -15.65
CA SER A 339 18.08 5.22 -17.05
C SER A 339 17.09 6.36 -17.31
N ASN A 340 17.05 6.90 -18.53
CA ASN A 340 16.10 7.96 -18.91
C ASN A 340 14.64 7.48 -18.76
N ILE A 341 14.01 7.82 -17.63
CA ILE A 341 12.64 7.42 -17.29
C ILE A 341 11.65 8.45 -17.83
N THR A 342 10.57 7.97 -18.46
CA THR A 342 9.40 8.78 -18.81
C THR A 342 8.25 8.52 -17.83
N LEU A 343 7.71 9.58 -17.23
CA LEU A 343 6.63 9.55 -16.25
C LEU A 343 5.31 9.98 -16.89
N ALA A 344 4.32 9.09 -16.97
CA ALA A 344 2.97 9.44 -17.40
C ALA A 344 2.17 10.08 -16.26
N ARG A 345 1.53 11.22 -16.54
CA ARG A 345 0.68 11.94 -15.57
C ARG A 345 -0.68 12.25 -16.18
N SER A 346 -1.77 11.83 -15.53
CA SER A 346 -3.10 12.39 -15.81
C SER A 346 -3.27 13.70 -15.05
N ARG A 347 -3.33 14.83 -15.75
CA ARG A 347 -3.29 16.16 -15.15
C ARG A 347 -4.45 16.41 -14.18
N GLU A 348 -5.68 16.12 -14.61
CA GLU A 348 -6.87 16.34 -13.79
C GLU A 348 -6.88 15.43 -12.56
N TRP A 349 -6.52 14.16 -12.74
CA TRP A 349 -6.43 13.21 -11.63
C TRP A 349 -5.33 13.62 -10.63
N PHE A 350 -4.11 13.89 -11.11
CA PHE A 350 -2.97 14.30 -10.29
C PHE A 350 -3.28 15.54 -9.45
N ASN A 351 -4.06 16.47 -10.00
CA ASN A 351 -4.43 17.72 -9.33
C ASN A 351 -5.63 17.60 -8.39
N ASP A 352 -6.35 16.48 -8.39
CA ASP A 352 -7.45 16.22 -7.45
C ASP A 352 -6.89 15.78 -6.09
N CYS A 353 -6.27 16.72 -5.39
CA CYS A 353 -5.76 16.59 -4.01
C CYS A 353 -5.70 17.99 -3.36
N SER A 354 -5.28 18.07 -2.10
CA SER A 354 -5.02 19.37 -1.46
C SER A 354 -3.90 20.14 -2.16
N ASP A 355 -3.92 21.46 -2.03
CA ASP A 355 -2.94 22.34 -2.69
C ASP A 355 -1.51 22.10 -2.24
N ASP A 356 -1.31 21.81 -0.95
CA ASP A 356 0.01 21.50 -0.38
C ASP A 356 0.57 20.20 -1.00
N ILE A 357 -0.27 19.17 -1.16
CA ILE A 357 0.11 17.91 -1.82
C ILE A 357 0.44 18.15 -3.29
N ARG A 358 -0.43 18.86 -4.02
CA ARG A 358 -0.24 19.16 -5.44
C ARG A 358 1.08 19.89 -5.67
N THR A 359 1.35 20.91 -4.86
CA THR A 359 2.55 21.74 -4.96
C THR A 359 3.80 20.93 -4.64
N CYS A 360 3.80 20.20 -3.52
CA CYS A 360 4.93 19.37 -3.08
C CYS A 360 5.28 18.28 -4.11
N CYS A 361 4.29 17.54 -4.60
CA CYS A 361 4.50 16.51 -5.62
C CYS A 361 4.99 17.09 -6.95
N SER A 362 4.46 18.25 -7.38
CA SER A 362 4.90 18.93 -8.61
C SER A 362 6.36 19.39 -8.51
N GLN A 363 6.75 19.94 -7.36
CA GLN A 363 8.14 20.32 -7.10
C GLN A 363 9.08 19.10 -7.07
N ALA A 364 8.63 17.97 -6.52
CA ALA A 364 9.40 16.74 -6.52
C ALA A 364 9.66 16.22 -7.95
N LEU A 365 8.64 16.29 -8.82
CA LEU A 365 8.78 15.95 -10.24
C LEU A 365 9.72 16.91 -10.98
N TYR A 366 9.62 18.22 -10.72
CA TYR A 366 10.51 19.22 -11.31
C TYR A 366 11.98 18.96 -10.93
N LYS A 367 12.25 18.63 -9.67
CA LYS A 367 13.60 18.30 -9.22
C LYS A 367 14.16 17.02 -9.85
N LEU A 368 13.31 16.03 -10.15
CA LEU A 368 13.73 14.84 -10.90
C LEU A 368 14.13 15.20 -12.33
N TYR A 369 13.36 16.08 -12.97
CA TYR A 369 13.70 16.61 -14.29
C TYR A 369 15.02 17.37 -14.27
N GLU A 370 15.24 18.28 -13.32
CA GLU A 370 16.49 19.04 -13.22
C GLU A 370 17.71 18.15 -12.99
N LYS A 371 17.58 17.14 -12.12
CA LYS A 371 18.71 16.28 -11.73
C LYS A 371 19.03 15.18 -12.75
N TYR A 372 18.01 14.56 -13.33
CA TYR A 372 18.16 13.35 -14.15
C TYR A 372 17.62 13.50 -15.59
N GLY A 373 16.98 14.62 -15.93
CA GLY A 373 16.37 14.84 -17.25
C GLY A 373 15.08 14.05 -17.49
N TRP A 374 14.52 13.39 -16.47
CA TRP A 374 13.33 12.56 -16.60
C TRP A 374 12.11 13.38 -16.98
N LYS A 375 11.43 12.94 -18.04
CA LYS A 375 10.32 13.70 -18.62
C LYS A 375 9.00 13.28 -17.99
N THR A 376 8.18 14.26 -17.63
CA THR A 376 6.76 14.00 -17.35
C THR A 376 5.95 14.29 -18.60
N VAL A 377 5.20 13.30 -19.07
CA VAL A 377 4.30 13.42 -20.22
C VAL A 377 2.86 13.34 -19.74
N ASP A 378 2.01 14.22 -20.24
CA ASP A 378 0.60 14.19 -19.91
C ASP A 378 -0.13 13.12 -20.73
N VAL A 379 -0.96 12.33 -20.05
CA VAL A 379 -1.79 11.28 -20.63
C VAL A 379 -3.21 11.37 -20.09
N THR A 380 -4.15 10.77 -20.80
CA THR A 380 -5.52 10.61 -20.32
C THR A 380 -5.75 9.18 -19.85
N ILE A 381 -6.27 9.04 -18.63
CA ILE A 381 -6.73 7.76 -18.08
C ILE A 381 -8.26 7.84 -18.04
N PRO A 382 -8.97 7.24 -19.01
CA PRO A 382 -10.43 7.25 -19.04
C PRO A 382 -11.02 6.42 -17.91
N ASP A 383 -12.29 6.69 -17.59
CA ASP A 383 -13.14 5.86 -16.74
C ASP A 383 -12.58 5.58 -15.32
N ILE A 384 -11.75 6.46 -14.77
CA ILE A 384 -11.15 6.29 -13.41
C ILE A 384 -12.22 6.02 -12.35
N GLU A 385 -13.33 6.75 -12.39
CA GLU A 385 -14.41 6.56 -11.42
C GLU A 385 -15.10 5.20 -11.58
N ALA A 386 -15.28 4.73 -12.82
CA ALA A 386 -15.80 3.39 -13.07
C ALA A 386 -14.83 2.31 -12.58
N MET A 387 -13.52 2.51 -12.78
CA MET A 387 -12.47 1.64 -12.24
C MET A 387 -12.51 1.58 -10.71
N ARG A 388 -12.69 2.74 -10.05
CA ARG A 388 -12.85 2.83 -8.59
C ARG A 388 -14.05 2.02 -8.12
N LEU A 389 -15.21 2.22 -8.72
CA LEU A 389 -16.43 1.50 -8.34
C LEU A 389 -16.33 -0.01 -8.63
N ALA A 390 -15.75 -0.40 -9.75
CA ALA A 390 -15.50 -1.80 -10.10
C ALA A 390 -14.53 -2.48 -9.12
N HIS A 391 -13.53 -1.75 -8.61
CA HIS A 391 -12.66 -2.24 -7.55
C HIS A 391 -13.43 -2.48 -6.24
N TYR A 392 -14.25 -1.52 -5.79
CA TYR A 392 -15.06 -1.69 -4.59
C TYR A 392 -16.07 -2.83 -4.69
N LEU A 393 -16.70 -2.98 -5.85
CA LEU A 393 -17.54 -4.13 -6.17
C LEU A 393 -16.76 -5.44 -6.02
N THR A 394 -15.56 -5.51 -6.59
CA THR A 394 -14.75 -6.72 -6.55
C THR A 394 -14.28 -7.06 -5.14
N ILE A 395 -13.63 -6.11 -4.45
CA ILE A 395 -13.09 -6.33 -3.10
C ILE A 395 -14.21 -6.64 -2.10
N GLY A 396 -15.35 -5.95 -2.21
CA GLY A 396 -16.49 -6.19 -1.35
C GLY A 396 -17.11 -7.57 -1.56
N SER A 397 -17.39 -7.94 -2.81
CA SER A 397 -17.94 -9.26 -3.12
C SER A 397 -17.02 -10.40 -2.71
N GLU A 398 -15.70 -10.25 -2.90
CA GLU A 398 -14.73 -11.25 -2.45
C GLU A 398 -14.69 -11.37 -0.93
N CYS A 399 -14.63 -10.23 -0.22
CA CYS A 399 -14.60 -10.20 1.24
C CYS A 399 -15.85 -10.85 1.84
N THR A 400 -17.04 -10.49 1.37
CA THR A 400 -18.30 -11.10 1.84
C THR A 400 -18.36 -12.60 1.54
N ALA A 401 -17.91 -13.03 0.36
CA ALA A 401 -17.87 -14.44 0.01
C ALA A 401 -16.86 -15.22 0.88
N ALA A 402 -15.69 -14.66 1.14
CA ALA A 402 -14.66 -15.29 1.99
C ALA A 402 -15.12 -15.44 3.45
N LEU A 403 -15.94 -14.51 3.91
CA LEU A 403 -16.46 -14.49 5.27
C LEU A 403 -17.79 -15.23 5.42
N SER A 404 -18.40 -15.79 4.37
CA SER A 404 -19.78 -16.29 4.43
C SER A 404 -20.00 -17.34 5.53
N SER A 405 -19.13 -18.35 5.61
CA SER A 405 -19.19 -19.39 6.64
C SER A 405 -18.89 -18.88 8.05
N TYR A 406 -18.08 -17.82 8.15
CA TYR A 406 -17.82 -17.16 9.43
C TYR A 406 -19.02 -16.34 9.85
N LEU A 407 -19.59 -15.51 8.96
CA LEU A 407 -20.75 -14.66 9.22
C LEU A 407 -22.02 -15.46 9.59
N GLU A 408 -22.16 -16.68 9.08
CA GLU A 408 -23.25 -17.59 9.48
C GLU A 408 -23.17 -18.00 10.96
N ASN A 409 -21.95 -18.05 11.52
CA ASN A 409 -21.69 -18.50 12.89
C ASN A 409 -21.23 -17.37 13.82
N LEU A 410 -20.96 -16.19 13.27
CA LEU A 410 -20.49 -15.02 14.00
C LEU A 410 -21.69 -14.33 14.66
N ASP A 411 -21.57 -14.00 15.95
CA ASP A 411 -22.44 -12.98 16.50
C ASP A 411 -22.04 -11.64 15.89
N ILE A 412 -22.84 -11.15 14.94
CA ILE A 412 -22.61 -9.87 14.26
C ILE A 412 -22.52 -8.68 15.24
N ALA A 413 -23.02 -8.84 16.47
CA ALA A 413 -22.87 -7.86 17.54
C ALA A 413 -21.41 -7.71 18.01
N GLU A 414 -20.55 -8.70 17.78
CA GLU A 414 -19.10 -8.64 18.08
C GLU A 414 -18.32 -7.84 17.03
N SER A 415 -18.88 -7.60 15.85
CA SER A 415 -18.24 -6.78 14.81
C SER A 415 -18.32 -5.29 15.11
N GLY A 416 -17.30 -4.55 14.67
CA GLY A 416 -17.30 -3.09 14.68
C GLY A 416 -18.47 -2.51 13.89
N TRP A 417 -18.98 -1.35 14.32
CA TRP A 417 -20.14 -0.71 13.69
C TRP A 417 -19.82 -0.25 12.26
N ASP A 418 -18.60 0.22 12.03
CA ASP A 418 -18.06 0.55 10.70
C ASP A 418 -18.00 -0.66 9.77
N VAL A 419 -17.52 -1.80 10.27
CA VAL A 419 -17.44 -3.06 9.52
C VAL A 419 -18.82 -3.59 9.16
N ARG A 420 -19.81 -3.50 10.07
CA ARG A 420 -21.20 -3.89 9.77
C ARG A 420 -21.80 -3.09 8.62
N VAL A 421 -21.50 -1.80 8.54
CA VAL A 421 -21.88 -0.99 7.37
C VAL A 421 -21.16 -1.46 6.12
N ALA A 422 -19.84 -1.66 6.19
CA ALA A 422 -19.06 -2.13 5.05
C ALA A 422 -19.60 -3.47 4.50
N LEU A 423 -19.82 -4.46 5.37
CA LEU A 423 -20.35 -5.78 5.01
C LEU A 423 -21.77 -5.69 4.42
N SER A 424 -22.62 -4.82 4.97
CA SER A 424 -23.97 -4.59 4.42
C SER A 424 -23.92 -4.01 3.00
N VAL A 425 -22.99 -3.08 2.74
CA VAL A 425 -22.79 -2.52 1.39
C VAL A 425 -22.17 -3.56 0.45
N TYR A 426 -21.18 -4.32 0.92
CA TYR A 426 -20.50 -5.36 0.14
C TYR A 426 -21.45 -6.50 -0.26
N GLY A 427 -22.33 -6.92 0.66
CA GLY A 427 -23.36 -7.92 0.39
C GLY A 427 -24.49 -7.45 -0.52
N ALA A 428 -24.57 -6.14 -0.84
CA ALA A 428 -25.61 -5.58 -1.70
C ALA A 428 -25.28 -5.64 -3.21
N PHE A 429 -24.11 -6.19 -3.55
CA PHE A 429 -23.65 -6.34 -4.92
C PHE A 429 -24.10 -7.66 -5.52
N SER A 430 -24.67 -7.59 -6.72
CA SER A 430 -25.15 -8.76 -7.46
C SER A 430 -24.04 -9.46 -8.24
N GLY A 431 -24.23 -10.74 -8.57
CA GLY A 431 -23.32 -11.47 -9.46
C GLY A 431 -23.19 -10.82 -10.85
N GLU A 432 -24.26 -10.21 -11.38
CA GLU A 432 -24.21 -9.44 -12.64
C GLU A 432 -23.25 -8.24 -12.53
N GLU A 433 -23.34 -7.47 -11.43
CA GLU A 433 -22.47 -6.34 -11.19
C GLU A 433 -21.00 -6.77 -11.02
N TYR A 434 -20.75 -7.92 -10.36
CA TYR A 434 -19.41 -8.48 -10.25
C TYR A 434 -18.82 -8.85 -11.61
N ILE A 435 -19.59 -9.50 -12.50
CA ILE A 435 -19.15 -9.81 -13.87
C ILE A 435 -18.86 -8.52 -14.65
N LYS A 436 -19.71 -7.50 -14.56
CA LYS A 436 -19.47 -6.20 -15.22
C LYS A 436 -18.24 -5.49 -14.68
N ALA A 437 -17.96 -5.57 -13.38
CA ALA A 437 -16.72 -5.08 -12.79
C ALA A 437 -15.50 -5.77 -13.41
N GLN A 438 -15.56 -7.09 -13.67
CA GLN A 438 -14.45 -7.80 -14.32
C GLN A 438 -14.28 -7.43 -15.81
N LYS A 439 -15.36 -7.05 -16.50
CA LYS A 439 -15.26 -6.48 -17.86
C LYS A 439 -14.54 -5.13 -17.84
N LEU A 440 -14.91 -4.27 -16.88
CA LEU A 440 -14.22 -3.00 -16.64
C LEU A 440 -12.74 -3.20 -16.24
N ARG A 441 -12.42 -4.29 -15.52
CA ARG A 441 -11.02 -4.66 -15.25
C ARG A 441 -10.25 -4.89 -16.54
N ASN A 442 -10.76 -5.75 -17.43
CA ASN A 442 -10.09 -6.06 -18.70
C ASN A 442 -9.88 -4.79 -19.54
N ARG A 443 -10.93 -3.97 -19.66
CA ARG A 443 -10.85 -2.65 -20.29
C ARG A 443 -9.70 -1.81 -19.72
N GLN A 444 -9.64 -1.66 -18.40
CA GLN A 444 -8.62 -0.84 -17.73
C GLN A 444 -7.22 -1.44 -17.84
N MET A 445 -7.08 -2.77 -17.86
CA MET A 445 -5.81 -3.43 -18.14
C MET A 445 -5.30 -3.08 -19.55
N LYS A 446 -6.17 -3.07 -20.57
CA LYS A 446 -5.80 -2.66 -21.94
C LYS A 446 -5.41 -1.18 -22.00
N VAL A 447 -6.20 -0.29 -21.37
CA VAL A 447 -5.89 1.15 -21.28
C VAL A 447 -4.51 1.39 -20.66
N HIS A 448 -4.23 0.77 -19.52
CA HIS A 448 -2.95 0.94 -18.83
C HIS A 448 -1.78 0.35 -19.63
N ARG A 449 -1.97 -0.80 -20.29
CA ARG A 449 -0.98 -1.35 -21.23
C ARG A 449 -0.64 -0.34 -22.33
N ASN A 450 -1.63 0.32 -22.91
CA ASN A 450 -1.41 1.36 -23.94
C ASN A 450 -0.68 2.59 -23.38
N ILE A 451 -0.95 3.01 -22.14
CA ILE A 451 -0.20 4.10 -21.49
C ILE A 451 1.28 3.70 -21.33
N PHE A 452 1.55 2.47 -20.93
CA PHE A 452 2.90 1.96 -20.75
C PHE A 452 3.70 1.79 -22.05
N THR A 453 3.08 1.94 -23.23
CA THR A 453 3.81 2.09 -24.49
C THR A 453 4.43 3.47 -24.68
N LYS A 454 3.92 4.48 -23.96
CA LYS A 454 4.35 5.89 -24.05
C LYS A 454 5.23 6.34 -22.88
N ALA A 455 5.16 5.64 -21.76
CA ALA A 455 5.86 6.00 -20.53
C ALA A 455 6.24 4.76 -19.73
N ASP A 456 7.22 4.89 -18.84
CA ASP A 456 7.76 3.80 -18.04
C ASP A 456 6.96 3.53 -16.77
N VAL A 457 6.46 4.60 -16.17
CA VAL A 457 5.63 4.54 -14.97
C VAL A 457 4.54 5.60 -15.05
N ILE A 458 3.44 5.38 -14.34
CA ILE A 458 2.43 6.40 -14.06
C ILE A 458 2.77 7.05 -12.72
N VAL A 459 2.74 8.38 -12.64
CA VAL A 459 3.05 9.14 -11.42
C VAL A 459 1.83 9.88 -10.89
N THR A 460 1.59 9.77 -9.58
CA THR A 460 0.49 10.43 -8.86
C THR A 460 0.94 10.81 -7.45
N PRO A 461 0.28 11.77 -6.77
CA PRO A 461 0.29 11.75 -5.30
C PRO A 461 -0.16 10.37 -4.79
N THR A 462 0.28 9.97 -3.61
CA THR A 462 -0.17 8.69 -3.04
C THR A 462 -1.59 8.79 -2.46
N VAL A 463 -1.94 9.93 -1.89
CA VAL A 463 -3.20 10.22 -1.20
C VAL A 463 -3.68 11.64 -1.58
N GLY A 464 -4.99 11.88 -1.52
CA GLY A 464 -5.58 13.20 -1.83
C GLY A 464 -5.55 14.21 -0.67
N VAL A 465 -5.37 13.73 0.57
CA VAL A 465 -5.29 14.53 1.80
C VAL A 465 -4.22 13.94 2.73
N THR A 466 -3.60 14.78 3.56
CA THR A 466 -2.70 14.35 4.63
C THR A 466 -3.47 13.79 5.82
N ALA A 467 -2.77 13.26 6.83
CA ALA A 467 -3.39 12.59 7.98
C ALA A 467 -4.38 13.53 8.70
N TYR A 468 -5.67 13.19 8.75
CA TYR A 468 -6.69 13.99 9.42
C TYR A 468 -6.80 13.63 10.92
N PRO A 469 -7.39 14.52 11.75
CA PRO A 469 -7.52 14.27 13.18
C PRO A 469 -8.43 13.09 13.52
N ILE A 470 -8.05 12.31 14.53
CA ILE A 470 -8.91 11.30 15.13
C ILE A 470 -9.89 12.01 16.06
N LEU A 471 -11.19 11.80 15.86
CA LEU A 471 -12.23 12.36 16.70
C LEU A 471 -12.65 11.37 17.78
N ASN A 472 -12.96 11.87 18.99
CA ASN A 472 -13.27 11.04 20.15
C ASN A 472 -14.50 10.15 19.94
N ASP A 473 -15.48 10.62 19.17
CA ASP A 473 -16.70 9.88 18.86
C ASP A 473 -16.47 8.64 17.97
N ALA A 474 -15.33 8.55 17.28
CA ALA A 474 -14.95 7.40 16.47
C ALA A 474 -14.29 6.27 17.29
N LEU A 475 -13.76 6.56 18.48
CA LEU A 475 -12.94 5.60 19.21
C LEU A 475 -13.72 4.34 19.64
N GLN A 476 -15.03 4.48 19.89
CA GLN A 476 -15.88 3.37 20.35
C GLN A 476 -16.63 2.63 19.23
N THR A 477 -16.83 3.27 18.08
CA THR A 477 -17.69 2.74 17.01
C THR A 477 -16.98 2.60 15.68
N GLY A 478 -15.75 3.10 15.58
CA GLY A 478 -15.12 3.36 14.31
C GLY A 478 -15.73 4.60 13.68
N GLU A 479 -15.36 4.85 12.42
CA GLU A 479 -15.90 5.98 11.67
C GLU A 479 -16.24 5.60 10.23
N LEU A 480 -17.33 6.20 9.77
CA LEU A 480 -17.77 6.15 8.38
C LEU A 480 -17.54 7.53 7.78
N ASP A 481 -16.31 7.78 7.33
CA ASP A 481 -15.94 9.00 6.62
C ASP A 481 -15.57 8.69 5.17
N TYR A 482 -16.61 8.48 4.34
CA TYR A 482 -16.39 8.12 2.94
C TYR A 482 -15.82 9.27 2.09
N ILE A 483 -15.94 10.52 2.53
CA ILE A 483 -15.37 11.67 1.82
C ILE A 483 -13.85 11.63 1.97
N ASN A 484 -13.34 11.57 3.20
CA ASN A 484 -11.91 11.44 3.44
C ASN A 484 -11.39 10.09 2.96
N GLY A 485 -12.14 9.01 3.14
CA GLY A 485 -11.77 7.68 2.64
C GLY A 485 -11.58 7.65 1.12
N ALA A 486 -12.48 8.27 0.36
CA ALA A 486 -12.35 8.38 -1.09
C ALA A 486 -11.15 9.25 -1.51
N ALA A 487 -10.83 10.31 -0.75
CA ALA A 487 -9.64 11.11 -0.99
C ALA A 487 -8.35 10.31 -0.71
N LEU A 488 -8.32 9.51 0.34
CA LEU A 488 -7.15 8.71 0.71
C LEU A 488 -6.82 7.61 -0.32
N VAL A 489 -7.81 6.92 -0.88
CA VAL A 489 -7.54 5.80 -1.81
C VAL A 489 -7.53 6.19 -3.28
N ARG A 490 -7.83 7.46 -3.60
CA ARG A 490 -8.06 8.00 -4.96
C ARG A 490 -7.04 7.54 -6.00
N PHE A 491 -5.78 7.44 -5.60
CA PHE A 491 -4.65 7.15 -6.49
C PHE A 491 -4.21 5.69 -6.48
N GLN A 492 -4.78 4.86 -5.62
CA GLN A 492 -4.21 3.56 -5.28
C GLN A 492 -4.87 2.40 -6.02
N ILE A 493 -6.09 2.65 -6.55
CA ILE A 493 -6.98 1.66 -7.15
C ILE A 493 -6.29 0.85 -8.25
N ALA A 494 -5.61 1.51 -9.20
CA ALA A 494 -4.99 0.82 -10.34
C ALA A 494 -3.98 -0.25 -9.89
N GLY A 495 -3.19 0.04 -8.85
CA GLY A 495 -2.21 -0.90 -8.30
C GLY A 495 -2.83 -2.17 -7.70
N ASN A 496 -4.06 -2.10 -7.16
CA ASN A 496 -4.79 -3.27 -6.63
C ASN A 496 -5.62 -3.93 -7.73
N PHE A 497 -6.53 -3.17 -8.33
CA PHE A 497 -7.54 -3.68 -9.25
C PHE A 497 -6.96 -4.27 -10.53
N LEU A 498 -5.82 -3.73 -10.98
CA LEU A 498 -5.13 -4.19 -12.19
C LEU A 498 -3.87 -5.00 -11.88
N GLY A 499 -3.54 -5.26 -10.62
CA GLY A 499 -2.35 -6.05 -10.28
C GLY A 499 -0.99 -5.36 -10.51
N LEU A 500 -0.96 -4.07 -10.87
CA LEU A 500 0.26 -3.36 -11.25
C LEU A 500 1.17 -3.07 -10.03
N PRO A 501 2.50 -3.23 -10.12
CA PRO A 501 3.39 -2.90 -9.01
C PRO A 501 3.40 -1.38 -8.77
N ALA A 502 3.62 -0.97 -7.53
CA ALA A 502 3.70 0.45 -7.18
C ALA A 502 4.63 0.70 -5.99
N VAL A 503 5.27 1.86 -5.98
CA VAL A 503 6.08 2.32 -4.85
C VAL A 503 5.62 3.71 -4.42
N THR A 504 5.48 3.90 -3.10
CA THR A 504 5.29 5.18 -2.45
C THR A 504 6.60 5.60 -1.82
N VAL A 505 7.05 6.80 -2.14
CA VAL A 505 8.18 7.44 -1.47
C VAL A 505 7.72 8.74 -0.82
N PRO A 506 8.16 9.04 0.41
CA PRO A 506 7.95 10.36 0.98
C PRO A 506 8.58 11.42 0.06
N VAL A 507 7.93 12.57 -0.15
CA VAL A 507 8.51 13.70 -0.92
C VAL A 507 8.59 15.05 -0.23
N GLY A 508 7.89 15.26 0.88
CA GLY A 508 7.95 16.48 1.69
C GLY A 508 6.89 16.49 2.78
N TYR A 509 6.46 17.67 3.20
CA TYR A 509 5.47 17.89 4.25
C TYR A 509 4.45 18.95 3.83
N ASP A 510 3.25 18.88 4.40
CA ASP A 510 2.26 19.96 4.29
C ASP A 510 2.59 21.13 5.24
N LYS A 511 1.78 22.19 5.22
CA LYS A 511 1.95 23.36 6.11
C LYS A 511 1.82 23.04 7.60
N LYS A 512 1.28 21.87 7.97
CA LYS A 512 1.12 21.40 9.36
C LYS A 512 2.27 20.47 9.77
N GLY A 513 3.23 20.19 8.88
CA GLY A 513 4.35 19.28 9.12
C GLY A 513 3.97 17.81 8.93
N LEU A 514 2.85 17.50 8.27
CA LEU A 514 2.44 16.12 8.01
C LEU A 514 3.07 15.59 6.73
N PRO A 515 3.52 14.32 6.70
CA PRO A 515 4.20 13.76 5.54
C PRO A 515 3.33 13.73 4.28
N ILE A 516 3.98 13.94 3.13
CA ILE A 516 3.39 13.80 1.79
C ILE A 516 4.15 12.71 1.03
N GLY A 517 3.40 11.78 0.43
CA GLY A 517 3.94 10.72 -0.41
C GLY A 517 3.64 10.92 -1.90
N LEU A 518 4.61 10.54 -2.73
CA LEU A 518 4.48 10.42 -4.18
C LEU A 518 4.51 8.94 -4.57
N GLN A 519 3.62 8.54 -5.47
CA GLN A 519 3.48 7.17 -5.94
C GLN A 519 3.90 7.05 -7.39
N PHE A 520 4.64 5.97 -7.68
CA PHE A 520 4.95 5.52 -9.04
C PHE A 520 4.32 4.14 -9.25
N ILE A 521 3.55 3.97 -10.32
CA ILE A 521 2.91 2.70 -10.71
C ILE A 521 3.63 2.20 -11.96
N GLY A 522 4.21 1.01 -11.87
CA GLY A 522 5.01 0.41 -12.93
C GLY A 522 4.24 -0.53 -13.84
N ARG A 523 4.92 -0.96 -14.90
CA ARG A 523 4.49 -2.09 -15.73
C ARG A 523 4.45 -3.36 -14.88
N PRO A 524 3.65 -4.38 -15.25
CA PRO A 524 3.77 -5.69 -14.63
C PRO A 524 5.23 -6.14 -14.62
N TRP A 525 5.69 -6.65 -13.48
CA TRP A 525 7.04 -7.18 -13.28
C TRP A 525 8.19 -6.16 -13.29
N SER A 526 7.91 -4.85 -13.39
CA SER A 526 8.92 -3.79 -13.35
C SER A 526 9.29 -3.36 -11.92
N GLU A 527 9.38 -4.32 -10.99
CA GLU A 527 9.84 -4.05 -9.63
C GLU A 527 11.21 -3.35 -9.58
N PRO A 528 12.22 -3.75 -10.38
CA PRO A 528 13.53 -3.09 -10.39
C PRO A 528 13.45 -1.61 -10.80
N THR A 529 12.72 -1.29 -11.87
CA THR A 529 12.50 0.10 -12.29
C THR A 529 11.92 0.96 -11.16
N LEU A 530 10.93 0.44 -10.43
CA LEU A 530 10.32 1.18 -9.33
C LEU A 530 11.29 1.39 -8.15
N ILE A 531 12.10 0.39 -7.83
CA ILE A 531 13.11 0.50 -6.77
C ILE A 531 14.19 1.51 -7.16
N HIS A 532 14.65 1.52 -8.42
CA HIS A 532 15.57 2.53 -8.96
C HIS A 532 15.01 3.95 -8.84
N ILE A 533 13.75 4.15 -9.25
CA ILE A 533 13.06 5.45 -9.13
C ILE A 533 12.97 5.88 -7.67
N ALA A 534 12.57 4.98 -6.78
CA ALA A 534 12.44 5.27 -5.36
C ALA A 534 13.79 5.60 -4.71
N TYR A 535 14.87 4.91 -5.10
CA TYR A 535 16.24 5.19 -4.66
C TYR A 535 16.72 6.57 -5.13
N ALA A 536 16.51 6.91 -6.40
CA ALA A 536 16.83 8.22 -6.93
C ALA A 536 16.09 9.36 -6.21
N MET A 537 14.83 9.12 -5.82
CA MET A 537 14.00 10.03 -5.04
C MET A 537 14.47 10.19 -3.59
N GLN A 538 14.91 9.10 -2.96
CA GLN A 538 15.43 9.13 -1.59
C GLN A 538 16.73 9.94 -1.51
N ARG A 539 17.71 9.66 -2.38
CA ARG A 539 19.00 10.40 -2.41
C ARG A 539 18.84 11.90 -2.57
N ARG A 540 17.82 12.34 -3.32
CA ARG A 540 17.50 13.77 -3.47
C ARG A 540 17.23 14.46 -2.13
N ARG A 541 16.66 13.75 -1.14
CA ARG A 541 16.41 14.30 0.19
C ARG A 541 17.70 14.46 1.01
N ASP A 542 18.67 13.58 0.79
CA ASP A 542 19.94 13.61 1.52
C ASP A 542 20.87 14.73 1.02
N ASP A 543 20.71 15.15 -0.25
CA ASP A 543 21.53 16.20 -0.91
C ASP A 543 21.13 17.65 -0.57
N GLY A 544 20.10 17.88 0.26
CA GLY A 544 19.63 19.24 0.55
C GLY A 544 18.80 19.34 1.82
N VAL A 545 19.11 20.35 2.65
CA VAL A 545 18.44 20.72 3.90
C VAL A 545 16.93 20.86 3.69
N ASP A 546 16.19 19.78 3.89
CA ASP A 546 14.73 19.81 4.01
C ASP A 546 14.43 20.19 5.46
N SER A 547 14.42 21.50 5.74
CA SER A 547 14.22 22.09 7.07
C SER A 547 12.93 21.63 7.76
N GLY A 548 11.96 21.10 7.00
CA GLY A 548 10.76 20.44 7.52
C GLY A 548 11.01 19.10 8.20
N VAL A 549 12.00 18.31 7.76
CA VAL A 549 12.40 17.04 8.41
C VAL A 549 12.88 17.31 9.83
N VAL A 550 13.65 18.39 10.02
CA VAL A 550 14.22 18.74 11.33
C VAL A 550 13.12 19.08 12.34
N ALA A 551 12.12 19.88 11.96
CA ALA A 551 11.02 20.25 12.84
C ALA A 551 10.06 19.07 13.10
N ALA A 552 9.73 18.30 12.07
CA ALA A 552 8.82 17.16 12.18
C ALA A 552 9.43 15.99 12.97
N VAL A 553 10.71 15.69 12.74
CA VAL A 553 11.45 14.68 13.51
C VAL A 553 11.79 15.19 14.90
N ALA A 554 12.10 16.47 15.11
CA ALA A 554 12.26 17.00 16.47
C ALA A 554 10.95 16.91 17.25
N LYS A 555 9.80 17.14 16.60
CA LYS A 555 8.47 16.97 17.21
C LYS A 555 8.16 15.50 17.50
N ALA A 556 8.45 14.58 16.58
CA ALA A 556 8.31 13.14 16.81
C ALA A 556 9.28 12.61 17.89
N LYS A 557 10.53 13.08 17.92
CA LYS A 557 11.51 12.77 18.98
C LYS A 557 11.06 13.31 20.34
N ALA A 558 10.57 14.54 20.39
CA ALA A 558 10.04 15.15 21.61
C ALA A 558 8.76 14.45 22.11
N MET A 559 7.95 13.90 21.21
CA MET A 559 6.72 13.17 21.57
C MET A 559 6.97 11.73 21.98
N VAL A 560 7.87 10.99 21.33
CA VAL A 560 8.01 9.53 21.56
C VAL A 560 9.22 9.17 22.44
N GLY A 561 10.05 10.13 22.87
CA GLY A 561 11.15 9.86 23.82
C GLY A 561 12.24 8.91 23.31
N TRP A 562 12.37 8.74 21.98
CA TRP A 562 13.43 7.91 21.40
C TRP A 562 14.75 8.67 21.51
N VAL A 563 15.51 8.35 22.56
CA VAL A 563 16.90 8.80 22.73
C VAL A 563 17.75 8.20 21.61
N SER A 564 18.63 9.05 21.10
CA SER A 564 19.63 8.89 20.03
C SER A 564 20.36 7.56 19.99
#